data_AF-A0A7X7QLB8-F1
#
_entry.id   AF-A0A7X7QLB8-F1
#
_cell.length_a   1.000
_cell.length_b   1.000
_cell.length_c   1.000
_cell.angle_alpha   90.00
_cell.angle_beta   90.00
_cell.angle_gamma   90.00
#
_symmetry.space_group_name_H-M   'P 1'
#
loop_
_entity.id
_entity.type
_entity.pdbx_description
1 polymer ?
#
loop_
_entity_poly.entity_id
_entity_poly.type
_entity_poly.pdbx_seq_one_letter_code
_entity_poly.pdbx_strand_id
1 'polypeptide(L)'
;LRLRVPILVVDAYWDHEGRALCPAAVGISHHINPWGSVEPCPIIQFAKDDLAEAPDVGAALTESAFLQAFREFACEAGRGCIVMTGPDRLKAFLEAQEARDCTGRGTGLAELSASCCRLSHHVPGVEIPERHWAYRFGKKHWFFGFGAYG
;
A
#
# COMPACT_ATOMS: atom_id res chain seq x y z
N LEU A 1 10.32 -12.82 -21.27
CA LEU A 1 9.81 -14.01 -20.56
C LEU A 1 8.35 -14.37 -20.91
N ARG A 2 7.38 -13.45 -20.81
CA ARG A 2 5.92 -13.69 -20.85
C ARG A 2 5.31 -14.52 -22.02
N LEU A 3 6.03 -14.73 -23.13
CA LEU A 3 5.55 -15.54 -24.28
C LEU A 3 6.44 -16.75 -24.61
N ARG A 4 7.52 -16.96 -23.85
CA ARG A 4 8.54 -17.99 -24.16
C ARG A 4 8.58 -19.12 -23.14
N VAL A 5 7.91 -18.98 -22.01
CA VAL A 5 7.83 -19.97 -20.93
C VAL A 5 6.40 -20.03 -20.41
N PRO A 6 5.90 -21.22 -19.96
CA PRO A 6 4.54 -21.39 -19.45
C PRO A 6 4.41 -20.85 -18.02
N ILE A 7 4.65 -19.55 -17.82
CA ILE A 7 4.59 -18.85 -16.53
C ILE A 7 3.74 -17.59 -16.68
N LEU A 8 2.80 -17.40 -15.76
CA LEU A 8 2.03 -16.17 -15.60
C LEU A 8 2.55 -15.38 -14.40
N VAL A 9 2.79 -14.09 -14.56
CA VAL A 9 3.25 -13.21 -13.48
C VAL A 9 2.19 -12.15 -13.23
N VAL A 10 1.55 -12.20 -12.06
CA VAL A 10 0.60 -11.19 -11.59
C VAL A 10 1.33 -10.19 -10.72
N ASP A 11 1.38 -8.95 -11.21
CA ASP A 11 1.96 -7.86 -10.47
C ASP A 11 0.88 -7.08 -9.72
N ALA A 12 1.08 -6.92 -8.41
CA ALA A 12 0.15 -6.27 -7.50
C ALA A 12 0.22 -4.74 -7.48
N TYR A 13 1.10 -4.13 -8.25
CA TYR A 13 1.25 -2.68 -8.35
C TYR A 13 0.59 -2.07 -9.58
N TRP A 14 -0.02 -2.89 -10.45
CA TRP A 14 -0.82 -2.42 -11.57
C TRP A 14 -2.16 -3.14 -11.63
N ASP A 15 -3.23 -2.37 -11.83
CA ASP A 15 -4.56 -2.91 -11.97
C ASP A 15 -4.80 -3.58 -13.35
N HIS A 16 -6.04 -4.01 -13.61
CA HIS A 16 -6.39 -4.65 -14.88
C HIS A 16 -6.30 -3.69 -16.09
N GLU A 17 -6.36 -2.38 -15.87
CA GLU A 17 -6.22 -1.37 -16.93
C GLU A 17 -4.77 -0.90 -17.09
N GLY A 18 -3.84 -1.46 -16.29
CA GLY A 18 -2.44 -1.10 -16.34
C GLY A 18 -2.09 0.18 -15.58
N ARG A 19 -3.03 0.70 -14.79
CA ARG A 19 -2.82 1.89 -13.97
C ARG A 19 -2.17 1.48 -12.65
N ALA A 20 -1.32 2.36 -12.12
CA ALA A 20 -0.66 2.22 -10.84
C ALA A 20 -1.63 1.91 -9.69
N LEU A 21 -1.24 1.04 -8.78
CA LEU A 21 -2.05 0.63 -7.64
C LEU A 21 -1.16 0.51 -6.39
N CYS A 22 -1.63 1.09 -5.28
CA CYS A 22 -1.01 0.92 -3.97
C CYS A 22 -1.75 -0.22 -3.22
N PRO A 23 -1.11 -1.37 -2.96
CA PRO A 23 -1.75 -2.50 -2.26
C PRO A 23 -2.30 -2.15 -0.87
N ALA A 24 -1.59 -1.27 -0.16
CA ALA A 24 -1.99 -0.79 1.15
C ALA A 24 -3.22 0.13 1.08
N ALA A 25 -3.31 0.97 0.05
CA ALA A 25 -4.46 1.87 -0.13
C ALA A 25 -5.75 1.11 -0.44
N VAL A 26 -5.67 0.06 -1.27
CA VAL A 26 -6.83 -0.77 -1.63
C VAL A 26 -7.11 -1.90 -0.64
N GLY A 27 -6.30 -2.05 0.42
CA GLY A 27 -6.52 -3.03 1.49
C GLY A 27 -6.26 -4.49 1.11
N ILE A 28 -5.48 -4.76 0.06
CA ILE A 28 -5.12 -6.14 -0.34
C ILE A 28 -3.81 -6.63 0.28
N SER A 29 -3.07 -5.73 0.93
CA SER A 29 -1.80 -6.03 1.59
C SER A 29 -1.69 -5.26 2.89
N HIS A 30 -1.15 -5.94 3.89
CA HIS A 30 -0.88 -5.41 5.21
C HIS A 30 0.50 -5.93 5.63
N HIS A 31 1.18 -5.20 6.51
CA HIS A 31 2.48 -5.59 7.01
C HIS A 31 2.41 -5.76 8.53
N ILE A 32 2.94 -6.89 9.02
CA ILE A 32 3.18 -7.11 10.44
C ILE A 32 4.69 -7.18 10.59
N ASN A 33 5.25 -6.25 11.35
CA ASN A 33 6.69 -6.19 11.54
C ASN A 33 7.17 -7.27 12.54
N PRO A 34 8.49 -7.47 12.72
CA PRO A 34 9.03 -8.48 13.63
C PRO A 34 8.66 -8.30 15.11
N TRP A 35 8.17 -7.13 15.52
CA TRP A 35 7.73 -6.84 16.89
C TRP A 35 6.22 -7.04 17.08
N GLY A 36 5.49 -7.44 16.04
CA GLY A 36 4.04 -7.68 16.09
C GLY A 36 3.19 -6.46 15.73
N SER A 37 3.81 -5.32 15.40
CA SER A 37 3.07 -4.10 15.12
C SER A 37 2.49 -4.12 13.70
N VAL A 38 1.26 -3.63 13.58
CA VAL A 38 0.47 -3.67 12.36
C VAL A 38 0.64 -2.37 11.59
N GLU A 39 1.26 -2.48 10.42
CA GLU A 39 1.65 -1.36 9.57
C GLU A 39 0.91 -1.42 8.21
N PRO A 40 0.58 -0.27 7.60
CA PRO A 40 -0.08 -0.26 6.30
C PRO A 40 0.78 -0.88 5.20
N CYS A 41 2.09 -0.63 5.22
CA CYS A 41 3.05 -1.20 4.30
C CYS A 41 4.47 -1.15 4.88
N PRO A 42 5.40 -2.01 4.40
CA PRO A 42 6.69 -2.24 5.06
C PRO A 42 7.63 -1.04 5.07
N ILE A 43 7.43 -0.06 4.19
CA ILE A 43 8.29 1.13 4.12
C ILE A 43 7.76 2.31 4.92
N ILE A 44 6.51 2.25 5.40
CA ILE A 44 5.95 3.29 6.27
C ILE A 44 6.57 3.14 7.66
N GLN A 45 6.58 1.92 8.21
CA GLN A 45 7.16 1.62 9.53
C GLN A 45 6.55 2.46 10.67
N PHE A 46 5.25 2.72 10.61
CA PHE A 46 4.47 3.33 11.69
C PHE A 46 3.21 2.51 11.94
N ALA A 47 2.83 2.38 13.21
CA ALA A 47 1.68 1.58 13.63
C ALA A 47 0.92 2.24 14.78
N LYS A 48 -0.35 1.88 14.90
CA LYS A 48 -1.18 2.13 16.10
C LYS A 48 -1.57 0.83 16.80
N ASP A 49 -1.73 -0.23 16.02
CA ASP A 49 -2.18 -1.53 16.49
C ASP A 49 -1.01 -2.51 16.60
N ASP A 50 -1.16 -3.48 17.49
CA ASP A 50 -0.22 -4.57 17.69
C ASP A 50 -0.98 -5.89 17.84
N LEU A 51 -0.43 -6.96 17.28
CA LEU A 51 -1.05 -8.28 17.35
C LEU A 51 -1.21 -8.79 18.78
N ALA A 52 -0.37 -8.35 19.72
CA ALA A 52 -0.48 -8.76 21.12
C ALA A 52 -1.76 -8.22 21.80
N GLU A 53 -2.31 -7.12 21.29
CA GLU A 53 -3.48 -6.44 21.86
C GLU A 53 -4.80 -6.83 21.17
N ALA A 54 -4.71 -7.59 20.07
CA ALA A 54 -5.87 -8.02 19.29
C ALA A 54 -6.27 -9.47 19.64
N PRO A 55 -7.57 -9.82 19.57
CA PRO A 55 -8.02 -11.19 19.82
C PRO A 55 -7.50 -12.18 18.78
N ASP A 56 -7.34 -11.73 17.53
CA ASP A 56 -6.72 -12.48 16.44
C ASP A 56 -6.19 -11.53 15.34
N VAL A 57 -5.45 -12.11 14.39
CA VAL A 57 -4.86 -11.36 13.26
C VAL A 57 -5.93 -10.74 12.36
N GLY A 58 -7.08 -11.38 12.20
CA GLY A 58 -8.18 -10.86 11.41
C GLY A 58 -8.68 -9.54 11.99
N ALA A 59 -9.03 -9.55 13.28
CA ALA A 59 -9.46 -8.36 14.01
C ALA A 59 -8.42 -7.23 13.95
N ALA A 60 -7.14 -7.55 14.17
CA ALA A 60 -6.05 -6.57 14.10
C ALA A 60 -5.96 -5.85 12.75
N LEU A 61 -6.29 -6.54 11.65
CA LEU A 61 -6.22 -5.99 10.30
C LEU A 61 -7.53 -5.31 9.85
N THR A 62 -8.69 -5.87 10.20
CA THR A 62 -10.00 -5.41 9.71
C THR A 62 -10.63 -4.34 10.58
N GLU A 63 -10.31 -4.29 11.87
CA GLU A 63 -10.90 -3.35 12.84
C GLU A 63 -10.00 -2.16 13.16
N SER A 64 -8.78 -2.13 12.60
CA SER A 64 -7.84 -1.02 12.78
C SER A 64 -8.37 0.27 12.15
N ALA A 65 -8.70 1.23 13.01
CA ALA A 65 -9.05 2.60 12.60
C ALA A 65 -7.87 3.30 11.89
N PHE A 66 -6.64 3.00 12.29
CA PHE A 66 -5.44 3.57 11.67
C PHE A 66 -5.23 3.07 10.23
N LEU A 67 -5.35 1.75 10.01
CA LEU A 67 -5.29 1.19 8.66
C LEU A 67 -6.42 1.72 7.79
N GLN A 68 -7.62 1.88 8.33
CA GLN A 68 -8.73 2.51 7.61
C GLN A 68 -8.42 3.95 7.21
N ALA A 69 -8.01 4.78 8.16
CA ALA A 69 -7.65 6.17 7.88
C ALA A 69 -6.51 6.28 6.87
N PHE A 70 -5.52 5.37 6.93
CA PHE A 70 -4.44 5.33 5.96
C PHE A 70 -4.93 4.99 4.55
N ARG A 71 -5.87 4.04 4.41
CA ARG A 71 -6.45 3.68 3.10
C ARG A 71 -7.11 4.87 2.44
N GLU A 72 -7.95 5.59 3.20
CA GLU A 72 -8.63 6.80 2.74
C GLU A 72 -7.62 7.88 2.33
N PHE A 73 -6.67 8.20 3.21
CA PHE A 73 -5.60 9.16 2.96
C PHE A 73 -4.76 8.82 1.71
N ALA A 74 -4.36 7.55 1.56
CA ALA A 74 -3.52 7.12 0.45
C ALA A 74 -4.29 7.17 -0.88
N CYS A 75 -5.57 6.76 -0.89
CA CYS A 75 -6.44 6.87 -2.06
C CYS A 75 -6.65 8.33 -2.50
N GLU A 76 -6.85 9.25 -1.55
CA GLU A 76 -6.96 10.69 -1.83
C GLU A 76 -5.65 11.29 -2.35
N ALA A 77 -4.51 10.79 -1.90
CA ALA A 77 -3.21 11.27 -2.37
C ALA A 77 -2.89 10.85 -3.81
N GLY A 78 -3.52 9.78 -4.29
CA GLY A 78 -3.46 9.33 -5.68
C GLY A 78 -3.16 7.83 -5.80
N ARG A 79 -2.66 7.43 -6.97
CA ARG A 79 -2.39 6.02 -7.29
C ARG A 79 -0.95 5.56 -7.04
N GLY A 80 -0.05 6.51 -6.75
CA GLY A 80 1.36 6.25 -6.52
C GLY A 80 1.69 5.97 -5.06
N CYS A 81 2.98 5.77 -4.76
CA CYS A 81 3.45 5.62 -3.40
C CYS A 81 3.51 6.98 -2.68
N ILE A 82 2.73 7.14 -1.61
CA ILE A 82 2.68 8.39 -0.83
C ILE A 82 4.01 8.78 -0.19
N VAL A 83 4.85 7.81 0.18
CA VAL A 83 6.23 8.05 0.65
C VAL A 83 7.04 8.81 -0.40
N MET A 84 6.82 8.50 -1.68
CA MET A 84 7.55 9.13 -2.77
C MET A 84 6.91 10.45 -3.20
N THR A 85 5.59 10.51 -3.32
CA THR A 85 4.91 11.67 -3.94
C THR A 85 4.51 12.76 -2.94
N GLY A 86 4.49 12.47 -1.65
CA GLY A 86 4.12 13.43 -0.62
C GLY A 86 4.62 13.05 0.79
N PRO A 87 5.95 12.99 1.00
CA PRO A 87 6.51 12.68 2.32
C PRO A 87 6.05 13.66 3.41
N ASP A 88 5.89 14.94 3.09
CA ASP A 88 5.36 15.95 4.04
C ASP A 88 3.91 15.66 4.45
N ARG A 89 3.08 15.26 3.48
CA ARG A 89 1.67 14.88 3.73
C ARG A 89 1.61 13.63 4.58
N LEU A 90 2.46 12.65 4.29
CA LEU A 90 2.56 11.43 5.07
C LEU A 90 2.98 11.74 6.51
N LYS A 91 4.00 12.57 6.71
CA LYS A 91 4.43 13.00 8.03
C LYS A 91 3.26 13.63 8.80
N ALA A 92 2.57 14.60 8.21
CA ALA A 92 1.44 15.28 8.84
C ALA A 92 0.31 14.29 9.21
N PHE A 93 0.03 13.31 8.34
CA PHE A 93 -0.91 12.23 8.64
C PHE A 93 -0.46 11.40 9.84
N LEU A 94 0.80 10.95 9.87
CA LEU A 94 1.33 10.12 10.96
C LEU A 94 1.34 10.85 12.31
N GLU A 95 1.69 12.14 12.31
CA GLU A 95 1.63 13.00 13.50
C GLU A 95 0.19 13.17 13.97
N ALA A 96 -0.76 13.43 13.06
CA ALA A 96 -2.18 13.58 13.40
C ALA A 96 -2.82 12.28 13.93
N GLN A 97 -2.35 11.13 13.47
CA GLN A 97 -2.79 9.82 13.98
C GLN A 97 -2.11 9.43 15.32
N GLU A 98 -1.10 10.21 15.76
CA GLU A 98 -0.21 9.83 16.86
C GLU A 98 0.36 8.42 16.67
N ALA A 99 0.82 8.14 15.44
CA ALA A 99 1.33 6.83 15.07
C ALA A 99 2.72 6.59 15.69
N ARG A 100 2.95 5.40 16.23
CA ARG A 100 4.23 5.03 16.83
C ARG A 100 5.26 4.75 15.73
N ASP A 101 6.46 5.29 15.89
CA ASP A 101 7.61 4.95 15.05
C ASP A 101 8.04 3.50 15.34
N CYS A 102 7.94 2.65 14.33
CA CYS A 102 8.31 1.23 14.37
C CYS A 102 9.56 0.93 13.52
N THR A 103 10.30 1.96 13.10
CA THR A 103 11.52 1.80 12.27
C THR A 103 12.66 1.06 12.99
N GLY A 104 12.62 1.03 14.33
CA GLY A 104 13.73 0.61 15.19
C GLY A 104 14.88 1.62 15.27
N ARG A 105 14.86 2.67 14.43
CA ARG A 105 15.87 3.74 14.40
C ARG A 105 15.45 4.97 15.21
N GLY A 106 14.16 5.13 15.48
CA GLY A 106 13.61 6.26 16.23
C GLY A 106 13.77 7.61 15.53
N THR A 107 13.90 7.59 14.20
CA THR A 107 14.16 8.77 13.36
C THR A 107 13.20 8.89 12.19
N GLY A 108 12.13 8.08 12.13
CA GLY A 108 11.24 8.00 10.96
C GLY A 108 10.60 9.33 10.56
N LEU A 109 10.11 10.13 11.53
CA LEU A 109 9.55 11.46 11.23
C LEU A 109 10.61 12.45 10.74
N ALA A 110 11.85 12.33 11.22
CA ALA A 110 12.96 13.16 10.77
C ALA A 110 13.41 12.76 9.35
N GLU A 111 13.44 11.47 9.04
CA GLU A 111 13.70 10.95 7.69
C GLU A 111 12.65 11.45 6.69
N LEU A 112 11.36 11.44 7.06
CA LEU A 112 10.30 12.01 6.23
C LEU A 112 10.47 13.53 6.05
N SER A 113 10.83 14.26 7.12
CA SER A 113 11.06 15.71 7.05
C SER A 113 12.24 16.09 6.15
N ALA A 114 13.26 15.24 6.06
CA ALA A 114 14.42 15.45 5.20
C ALA A 114 14.21 14.95 3.76
N SER A 115 13.08 14.28 3.49
CA SER A 115 12.76 13.72 2.18
C SER A 115 12.14 14.76 1.25
N CYS A 116 12.26 14.53 -0.05
CA CYS A 116 11.64 15.35 -1.08
C CYS A 116 10.76 14.49 -1.99
N CYS A 117 9.79 15.13 -2.65
CA CYS A 117 8.95 14.43 -3.62
C CYS A 117 9.80 13.84 -4.76
N ARG A 118 9.47 12.60 -5.13
CA ARG A 118 10.09 11.82 -6.21
C ARG A 118 9.01 11.22 -7.10
N LEU A 119 9.41 10.83 -8.30
CA LEU A 119 8.56 10.06 -9.20
C LEU A 119 8.20 8.72 -8.57
N SER A 120 6.93 8.32 -8.70
CA SER A 120 6.48 6.98 -8.36
C SER A 120 6.15 6.19 -9.64
N HIS A 121 5.71 4.94 -9.49
CA HIS A 121 5.24 4.13 -10.62
C HIS A 121 3.91 4.64 -11.22
N HIS A 122 3.22 5.61 -10.59
CA HIS A 122 2.07 6.29 -11.18
C HIS A 122 2.54 7.40 -12.13
N VAL A 123 2.46 7.12 -13.42
CA VAL A 123 2.76 8.06 -14.50
C VAL A 123 1.52 8.15 -15.41
N PRO A 124 0.66 9.17 -15.22
CA PRO A 124 -0.55 9.35 -16.02
C PRO A 124 -0.24 9.39 -17.52
N GLY A 125 -1.01 8.63 -18.32
CA GLY A 125 -0.83 8.52 -19.77
C GLY A 125 0.24 7.51 -20.21
N VAL A 126 0.90 6.84 -19.26
CA VAL A 126 1.88 5.76 -19.53
C VAL A 126 1.43 4.47 -18.84
N GLU A 127 0.11 4.21 -18.87
CA GLU A 127 -0.47 2.98 -18.35
C GLU A 127 0.05 1.75 -19.13
N ILE A 128 0.18 0.62 -18.43
CA ILE A 128 0.72 -0.62 -18.98
C ILE A 128 -0.41 -1.69 -19.02
N PRO A 129 -1.41 -1.55 -19.92
CA PRO A 129 -2.56 -2.44 -19.92
C PRO A 129 -2.18 -3.86 -20.32
N GLU A 130 -2.91 -4.83 -19.76
CA GLU A 130 -2.70 -6.23 -20.12
C GLU A 130 -3.12 -6.50 -21.56
N ARG A 131 -2.24 -7.17 -22.31
CA ARG A 131 -2.49 -7.50 -23.72
C ARG A 131 -3.49 -8.65 -23.90
N HIS A 132 -3.54 -9.58 -22.95
CA HIS A 132 -4.38 -10.78 -23.04
C HIS A 132 -5.70 -10.57 -22.29
N TRP A 133 -6.83 -10.69 -22.99
CA TRP A 133 -8.16 -10.40 -22.43
C TRP A 133 -8.50 -11.27 -21.21
N ALA A 134 -8.18 -12.57 -21.24
CA ALA A 134 -8.48 -13.47 -20.12
C ALA A 134 -7.63 -13.12 -18.89
N TYR A 135 -6.44 -12.57 -19.13
CA TYR A 135 -5.56 -12.16 -18.07
C TYR A 135 -6.03 -10.84 -17.44
N ARG A 136 -6.47 -9.90 -18.28
CA ARG A 136 -7.17 -8.68 -17.83
C ARG A 136 -8.40 -9.02 -16.98
N PHE A 137 -9.21 -9.97 -17.44
CA PHE A 137 -10.38 -10.45 -16.69
C PHE A 137 -9.98 -11.06 -15.35
N GLY A 138 -8.98 -11.95 -15.33
CA GLY A 138 -8.48 -12.56 -14.11
C GLY A 138 -7.93 -11.54 -13.09
N LYS A 139 -7.18 -10.52 -13.54
CA LYS A 139 -6.73 -9.41 -12.67
C LYS A 139 -7.92 -8.64 -12.10
N LYS A 140 -8.97 -8.40 -12.89
CA LYS A 140 -10.17 -7.69 -12.43
C LYS A 140 -10.94 -8.46 -11.36
N HIS A 141 -11.13 -9.76 -11.57
CA HIS A 141 -12.13 -10.53 -10.81
C HIS A 141 -11.56 -11.56 -9.83
N TRP A 142 -10.28 -11.93 -9.93
CA TRP A 142 -9.71 -13.00 -9.10
C TRP A 142 -8.51 -12.56 -8.26
N PHE A 143 -7.59 -11.76 -8.81
CA PHE A 143 -6.33 -11.46 -8.12
C PHE A 143 -6.37 -10.23 -7.22
N PHE A 144 -7.27 -9.29 -7.49
CA PHE A 144 -7.35 -8.04 -6.74
C PHE A 144 -8.78 -7.87 -6.21
N GLY A 145 -8.96 -8.20 -4.92
CA GLY A 145 -10.18 -7.92 -4.16
C GLY A 145 -11.51 -8.42 -4.73
N PHE A 146 -11.51 -9.40 -5.65
CA PHE A 146 -12.73 -9.85 -6.35
C PHE A 146 -13.54 -8.74 -7.04
N GLY A 147 -12.87 -7.67 -7.49
CA GLY A 147 -13.52 -6.49 -8.06
C GLY A 147 -13.72 -5.34 -7.07
N ALA A 148 -13.12 -5.39 -5.87
CA ALA A 148 -13.24 -4.36 -4.83
C ALA A 148 -12.44 -3.07 -5.06
N TYR A 149 -11.68 -2.96 -6.16
CA TYR A 149 -10.98 -1.71 -6.54
C TYR A 149 -11.72 -1.04 -7.72
N GLY A 150 -12.99 -0.69 -7.51
CA GLY A 150 -13.87 -0.08 -8.51
C GLY A 150 -14.76 0.98 -7.90
#